data_AF-A0AAV2BSJ1-F1
#
_entry.id   AF-A0AAV2BSJ1-F1
#
_cell.length_a   1.000
_cell.length_b   1.000
_cell.length_c   1.000
_cell.angle_alpha   90.00
_cell.angle_beta   90.00
_cell.angle_gamma   90.00
#
_symmetry.space_group_name_H-M   'P 1'
#
loop_
_entity.id
_entity.type
_entity.pdbx_description
1 polymer ?
#
loop_
_entity_poly.entity_id
_entity_poly.type
_entity_poly.pdbx_seq_one_letter_code
_entity_poly.pdbx_strand_id
1 'polypeptide(L)'
;ESLSLYFCGRCYSFVGRVGGPQIVSLGTGCGYQGTITHELGHAVGFYHEQNRSDRDEYLKIYWENIRPGEEDQFFKLLPSQNILLTPFDYESVMLYGSMTFSKDKTKNLRTMEGKDGRYLKDVTSKFLSREDAKRINMLYDCKM
;
A
#
# COMPACT_ATOMS: atom_id res chain seq x y z
N GLU A 1 23.11 -3.90 9.33
CA GLU A 1 22.24 -2.72 9.59
C GLU A 1 20.98 -3.18 10.29
N SER A 2 20.33 -2.32 11.07
CA SER A 2 19.19 -2.68 11.92
C SER A 2 17.89 -2.01 11.49
N LEU A 3 16.79 -2.75 11.62
CA LEU A 3 15.43 -2.24 11.53
C LEU A 3 14.92 -1.99 12.96
N SER A 4 14.44 -0.79 13.25
CA SER A 4 13.94 -0.42 14.58
C SER A 4 12.42 -0.20 14.55
N LEU A 5 11.68 -0.91 15.39
CA LEU A 5 10.24 -0.69 15.56
C LEU A 5 10.00 0.44 16.57
N TYR A 6 9.23 1.45 16.19
CA TYR A 6 8.88 2.60 17.01
C TYR A 6 7.37 2.67 17.22
N PHE A 7 6.88 2.72 18.46
CA PHE A 7 5.46 2.54 18.77
C PHE A 7 4.70 3.84 19.07
N CYS A 8 5.13 4.98 18.52
CA CYS A 8 4.49 6.28 18.72
C CYS A 8 4.26 6.99 17.36
N GLY A 9 3.20 7.78 17.25
CA GLY A 9 2.85 8.51 16.02
C GLY A 9 1.90 7.75 15.07
N ARG A 10 2.04 7.98 13.76
CA ARG A 10 1.26 7.32 12.70
C ARG A 10 1.93 6.01 12.24
N CYS A 11 1.26 5.24 11.39
CA CYS A 11 1.85 4.08 10.73
C CYS A 11 2.66 4.56 9.51
N TYR A 12 3.96 4.27 9.46
CA TYR A 12 4.78 4.54 8.27
C TYR A 12 6.09 3.73 8.27
N SER A 13 6.63 3.50 7.07
CA SER A 13 8.00 3.05 6.86
C SER A 13 8.60 3.65 5.58
N PHE A 14 9.93 3.62 5.49
CA PHE A 14 10.63 3.91 4.24
C PHE A 14 10.50 2.74 3.26
N VAL A 15 10.54 3.05 1.95
CA VAL A 15 10.53 2.01 0.93
C VAL A 15 11.94 1.47 0.70
N GLY A 16 12.14 0.20 1.04
CA GLY A 16 13.40 -0.51 0.86
C GLY A 16 14.48 -0.15 1.88
N ARG A 17 15.70 -0.59 1.58
CA ARG A 17 16.87 -0.33 2.43
C ARG A 17 17.42 1.07 2.14
N VAL A 18 17.37 1.95 3.14
CA VAL A 18 17.85 3.35 3.00
C VAL A 18 19.33 3.54 3.39
N GLY A 19 19.96 2.50 3.96
CA GLY A 19 21.31 2.57 4.52
C GLY A 19 21.31 3.05 5.96
N GLY A 20 22.15 2.43 6.81
CA GLY A 20 22.13 2.67 8.25
C GLY A 20 20.86 2.16 8.96
N PRO A 21 20.60 2.57 10.22
CA PRO A 21 19.38 2.22 10.93
C PRO A 21 18.15 2.90 10.33
N GLN A 22 17.06 2.14 10.12
CA GLN A 22 15.79 2.69 9.63
C GLN A 22 14.60 2.31 10.54
N ILE A 23 13.60 3.18 10.60
CA ILE A 23 12.46 3.07 11.51
C ILE A 23 11.24 2.52 10.77
N VAL A 24 10.50 1.64 11.45
CA VAL A 24 9.10 1.32 11.14
C VAL A 24 8.26 1.85 12.29
N SER A 25 7.36 2.79 12.00
CA SER A 25 6.48 3.39 12.98
C SER A 25 5.17 2.62 13.06
N LEU A 26 4.83 2.11 14.24
CA LEU A 26 3.63 1.33 14.57
C LEU A 26 2.93 1.95 15.80
N GLY A 27 2.53 3.21 15.66
CA GLY A 27 1.83 3.94 16.72
C GLY A 27 0.39 3.50 16.98
N THR A 28 -0.39 4.35 17.66
CA THR A 28 -1.78 4.06 18.02
C THR A 28 -2.62 3.81 16.77
N GLY A 29 -3.30 2.66 16.72
CA GLY A 29 -4.12 2.24 15.58
C GLY A 29 -3.38 1.40 14.54
N CYS A 30 -2.07 1.18 14.68
CA CYS A 30 -1.27 0.36 13.77
C CYS A 30 -1.18 -1.12 14.17
N GLY A 31 -1.79 -1.52 15.29
CA GLY A 31 -1.68 -2.87 15.85
C GLY A 31 -2.43 -3.97 15.10
N TYR A 32 -3.10 -3.63 13.99
CA TYR A 32 -3.74 -4.62 13.12
C TYR A 32 -2.69 -5.37 12.31
N GLN A 33 -2.83 -6.69 12.18
CA GLN A 33 -1.90 -7.52 11.43
C GLN A 33 -1.68 -7.02 10.00
N GLY A 34 -2.76 -6.58 9.32
CA GLY A 34 -2.68 -5.99 7.99
C GLY A 34 -1.82 -4.73 7.95
N THR A 35 -1.98 -3.83 8.91
CA THR A 35 -1.18 -2.59 9.01
C THR A 35 0.29 -2.90 9.31
N ILE A 36 0.58 -3.79 10.25
CA ILE A 36 1.97 -4.19 10.54
C ILE A 36 2.63 -4.79 9.29
N THR A 37 1.91 -5.67 8.58
CA THR A 37 2.42 -6.31 7.37
C THR A 37 2.64 -5.30 6.24
N HIS A 38 1.75 -4.29 6.11
CA HIS A 38 1.88 -3.19 5.16
C HIS A 38 3.17 -2.39 5.38
N GLU A 39 3.43 -1.97 6.61
CA GLU A 39 4.64 -1.18 6.92
C GLU A 39 5.92 -2.00 6.73
N LEU A 40 5.88 -3.30 7.01
CA LEU A 40 6.98 -4.20 6.69
C LEU A 40 7.14 -4.39 5.17
N GLY A 41 6.05 -4.42 4.41
CA GLY A 41 6.08 -4.46 2.94
C GLY A 41 6.79 -3.24 2.33
N HIS A 42 6.59 -2.06 2.91
CA HIS A 42 7.38 -0.88 2.58
C HIS A 42 8.87 -1.10 2.87
N ALA A 43 9.24 -1.54 4.08
CA ALA A 43 10.64 -1.79 4.43
C ALA A 43 11.32 -2.84 3.51
N VAL A 44 10.56 -3.83 3.03
CA VAL A 44 11.00 -4.82 2.03
C VAL A 44 11.27 -4.18 0.66
N GLY A 45 10.61 -3.07 0.31
CA GLY A 45 10.85 -2.34 -0.94
C GLY A 45 9.63 -2.15 -1.82
N PHE A 46 8.42 -2.36 -1.29
CA PHE A 46 7.21 -2.17 -2.07
C PHE A 46 6.59 -0.80 -1.86
N TYR A 47 6.24 -0.17 -2.98
CA TYR A 47 5.29 0.93 -3.02
C TYR A 47 3.86 0.39 -2.99
N HIS A 48 2.89 1.27 -2.80
CA HIS A 48 1.49 0.86 -2.83
C HIS A 48 1.08 0.31 -4.19
N GLU A 49 0.16 -0.65 -4.17
CA GLU A 49 -0.35 -1.29 -5.38
C GLU A 49 -1.15 -0.30 -6.24
N GLN A 50 -1.87 0.67 -5.63
CA GLN A 50 -2.55 1.74 -6.38
C GLN A 50 -1.61 2.77 -7.02
N ASN A 51 -0.32 2.77 -6.68
CA ASN A 51 0.69 3.64 -7.30
C ASN A 51 1.39 2.96 -8.48
N ARG A 52 1.05 1.71 -8.83
CA ARG A 52 1.63 1.06 -10.01
C ARG A 52 1.40 1.89 -11.29
N SER A 53 2.35 1.81 -12.19
CA SER A 53 2.33 2.50 -13.49
C SER A 53 1.16 2.02 -14.38
N ASP A 54 0.77 0.74 -14.23
CA ASP A 54 -0.35 0.07 -14.92
C ASP A 54 -1.69 0.15 -14.17
N ARG A 55 -1.76 0.79 -13.00
CA ARG A 55 -2.96 0.74 -12.13
C ARG A 55 -4.24 1.24 -12.81
N ASP A 56 -4.13 2.14 -13.79
CA ASP A 56 -5.28 2.68 -14.53
C ASP A 56 -5.95 1.61 -15.41
N GLU A 57 -5.37 0.42 -15.58
CA GLU A 57 -6.02 -0.73 -16.21
C GLU A 57 -6.98 -1.45 -15.25
N TYR A 58 -6.78 -1.29 -13.94
CA TYR A 58 -7.42 -2.08 -12.89
C TYR A 58 -8.29 -1.26 -11.95
N LEU A 59 -7.95 0.01 -11.74
CA LEU A 59 -8.61 0.91 -10.79
C LEU A 59 -9.25 2.11 -11.49
N LYS A 60 -10.30 2.62 -10.86
CA LYS A 60 -10.84 3.95 -11.10
C LYS A 60 -10.58 4.81 -9.86
N ILE A 61 -9.97 5.98 -10.05
CA ILE A 61 -9.71 6.96 -8.98
C ILE A 61 -10.74 8.10 -9.10
N TYR A 62 -11.38 8.43 -7.98
CA TYR A 62 -12.34 9.52 -7.83
C TYR A 62 -11.65 10.71 -7.17
N TRP A 63 -10.90 11.48 -7.97
CA TRP A 63 -10.08 12.60 -7.49
C TRP A 63 -10.89 13.63 -6.71
N GLU A 64 -12.12 13.89 -7.15
CA GLU A 64 -13.06 14.80 -6.50
C GLU A 64 -13.47 14.37 -5.09
N ASN A 65 -13.31 13.09 -4.74
CA ASN A 65 -13.66 12.53 -3.44
C ASN A 65 -12.47 12.48 -2.46
N ILE A 66 -11.26 12.74 -2.94
CA ILE A 66 -10.05 12.76 -2.12
C ILE A 66 -10.04 14.02 -1.26
N ARG A 67 -9.58 13.91 -0.02
CA ARG A 67 -9.36 15.04 0.88
C ARG A 67 -8.31 15.98 0.28
N PRO A 68 -8.55 17.31 0.26
CA PRO A 68 -7.55 18.25 -0.25
C PRO A 68 -6.19 18.08 0.43
N GLY A 69 -5.13 17.95 -0.37
CA GLY A 69 -3.76 17.77 0.09
C GLY A 69 -3.30 16.31 0.22
N GLU A 70 -4.16 15.34 -0.09
CA GLU A 70 -3.85 13.90 -0.06
C GLU A 70 -3.85 13.27 -1.47
N GLU A 71 -3.90 14.08 -2.53
CA GLU A 71 -3.94 13.61 -3.93
C GLU A 71 -2.65 12.88 -4.32
N ASP A 72 -1.52 13.28 -3.73
CA ASP A 72 -0.20 12.69 -3.96
C ASP A 72 -0.14 11.20 -3.59
N GLN A 73 -0.94 10.77 -2.60
CA GLN A 73 -1.08 9.38 -2.18
C GLN A 73 -1.58 8.45 -3.31
N PHE A 74 -2.18 9.02 -4.36
CA PHE A 74 -2.76 8.30 -5.50
C PHE A 74 -1.98 8.52 -6.80
N PHE A 75 -0.86 9.24 -6.78
CA PHE A 75 -0.04 9.42 -7.98
C PHE A 75 0.63 8.10 -8.40
N LYS A 76 0.76 7.91 -9.71
CA LYS A 76 1.43 6.73 -10.25
C LYS A 76 2.94 6.93 -10.21
N LEU A 77 3.65 5.83 -9.96
CA LEU A 77 5.06 5.73 -10.25
C LEU A 77 5.29 5.80 -11.76
N LEU A 78 6.44 6.34 -12.16
CA LEU A 78 6.89 6.21 -13.54
C LEU A 78 7.19 4.75 -13.86
N PRO A 79 7.01 4.28 -15.11
CA PRO A 79 7.38 2.92 -15.49
C PRO A 79 8.83 2.55 -15.15
N SER A 80 9.76 3.52 -15.23
CA SER A 80 11.16 3.31 -14.84
C SER A 80 11.40 3.15 -13.34
N GLN A 81 10.44 3.57 -12.51
CA GLN A 81 10.49 3.47 -11.04
C GLN A 81 9.67 2.27 -10.52
N ASN A 82 8.99 1.54 -11.41
CA ASN A 82 8.02 0.54 -11.02
C ASN A 82 8.32 -0.82 -11.65
N ILE A 83 8.81 -1.75 -10.82
CA ILE A 83 9.06 -3.13 -11.22
C ILE A 83 7.78 -3.96 -11.03
N LEU A 84 7.18 -4.40 -12.14
CA LEU A 84 5.95 -5.19 -12.16
C LEU A 84 6.26 -6.69 -12.11
N LEU A 85 6.55 -7.21 -10.91
CA LEU A 85 6.91 -8.63 -10.71
C LEU A 85 5.70 -9.57 -10.75
N THR A 86 4.52 -9.09 -10.37
CA THR A 86 3.27 -9.88 -10.30
C THR A 86 2.12 -9.14 -10.99
N PRO A 87 1.05 -9.87 -11.40
CA PRO A 87 -0.21 -9.24 -11.81
C PRO A 87 -0.75 -8.30 -10.75
N PHE A 88 -1.63 -7.37 -11.14
CA PHE A 88 -2.29 -6.47 -10.19
C PHE A 88 -3.13 -7.26 -9.19
N ASP A 89 -2.92 -7.01 -7.90
CA ASP A 89 -3.60 -7.75 -6.83
C ASP A 89 -4.52 -6.86 -5.99
N TYR A 90 -5.84 -7.08 -6.17
CA TYR A 90 -6.87 -6.37 -5.42
C TYR A 90 -6.92 -6.70 -3.92
N GLU A 91 -6.40 -7.87 -3.52
CA GLU A 91 -6.33 -8.27 -2.12
C GLU A 91 -4.96 -7.93 -1.49
N SER A 92 -4.04 -7.35 -2.26
CA SER A 92 -2.70 -6.98 -1.76
C SER A 92 -2.81 -6.12 -0.51
N VAL A 93 -1.99 -6.46 0.49
CA VAL A 93 -1.86 -5.66 1.71
C VAL A 93 -1.30 -4.26 1.40
N MET A 94 -0.62 -4.10 0.26
CA MET A 94 -0.10 -2.82 -0.24
C MET A 94 -1.15 -1.99 -1.01
N LEU A 95 -2.37 -2.50 -1.21
CA LEU A 95 -3.46 -1.74 -1.84
C LEU A 95 -4.34 -1.08 -0.78
N TYR A 96 -4.52 0.25 -0.87
CA TYR A 96 -5.45 0.98 -0.01
C TYR A 96 -6.92 0.52 -0.16
N GLY A 97 -7.77 0.95 0.78
CA GLY A 97 -9.20 0.70 0.73
C GLY A 97 -9.93 1.76 -0.10
N SER A 98 -11.16 1.43 -0.52
CA SER A 98 -11.97 2.30 -1.38
C SER A 98 -12.31 3.67 -0.78
N MET A 99 -12.16 3.85 0.53
CA MET A 99 -12.46 5.10 1.24
C MET A 99 -11.23 5.73 1.89
N THR A 100 -10.03 5.20 1.64
CA THR A 100 -8.79 5.75 2.18
C THR A 100 -8.63 7.19 1.67
N PHE A 101 -8.30 8.13 2.56
CA PHE A 101 -8.26 9.59 2.29
C PHE A 101 -9.53 10.24 1.73
N SER A 102 -10.70 9.62 1.91
CA SER A 102 -11.97 10.25 1.55
C SER A 102 -12.22 11.56 2.31
N LYS A 103 -12.70 12.58 1.60
CA LYS A 103 -13.10 13.87 2.18
C LYS A 103 -14.35 13.77 3.07
N ASP A 104 -15.21 12.78 2.82
CA ASP A 104 -16.42 12.54 3.61
C ASP A 104 -16.81 11.06 3.58
N LYS A 105 -16.34 10.31 4.58
CA LYS A 105 -16.67 8.89 4.73
C LYS A 105 -18.14 8.66 5.10
N THR A 106 -18.81 9.63 5.73
CA THR A 106 -20.21 9.47 6.17
C THR A 106 -21.19 9.42 4.99
N LYS A 107 -20.80 10.01 3.86
CA LYS A 107 -21.54 9.98 2.59
C LYS A 107 -21.13 8.83 1.66
N ASN A 108 -20.33 7.89 2.15
CA ASN A 108 -19.81 6.77 1.34
C ASN A 108 -19.03 7.22 0.08
N LEU A 109 -18.34 8.36 0.15
CA LEU A 109 -17.54 8.86 -0.97
C LEU A 109 -16.29 8.00 -1.12
N ARG A 110 -16.30 7.11 -2.12
CA ARG A 110 -15.14 6.31 -2.50
C ARG A 110 -14.09 7.19 -3.17
N THR A 111 -12.83 7.04 -2.79
CA THR A 111 -11.67 7.63 -3.47
C THR A 111 -11.17 6.74 -4.60
N MET A 112 -11.42 5.43 -4.51
CA MET A 112 -11.12 4.49 -5.59
C MET A 112 -11.96 3.21 -5.51
N GLU A 113 -12.03 2.50 -6.63
CA GLU A 113 -12.61 1.16 -6.73
C GLU A 113 -11.97 0.38 -7.89
N GLY A 114 -12.18 -0.93 -7.95
CA GLY A 114 -11.79 -1.68 -9.15
C GLY A 114 -12.63 -1.27 -10.35
N LYS A 115 -12.06 -1.34 -11.55
CA LYS A 115 -12.76 -1.01 -12.79
C LYS A 115 -14.01 -1.87 -13.05
N ASP A 116 -14.07 -3.04 -12.45
CA ASP A 116 -15.24 -3.92 -12.45
C ASP A 116 -16.28 -3.56 -11.38
N GLY A 117 -16.11 -2.44 -10.68
CA GLY A 117 -17.01 -1.94 -9.64
C GLY A 117 -16.77 -2.54 -8.25
N ARG A 118 -15.75 -3.41 -8.07
CA ARG A 118 -15.49 -4.05 -6.78
C ARG A 118 -15.05 -3.04 -5.72
N TYR A 119 -15.55 -3.23 -4.50
CA TYR A 119 -15.11 -2.49 -3.32
C TYR A 119 -13.78 -3.02 -2.80
N LEU A 120 -12.86 -2.14 -2.43
CA LEU A 120 -11.54 -2.48 -1.93
C LEU A 120 -11.52 -2.36 -0.41
N LYS A 121 -11.17 -3.46 0.26
CA LYS A 121 -11.07 -3.53 1.72
C LYS A 121 -9.96 -2.62 2.26
N ASP A 122 -10.15 -2.11 3.47
CA ASP A 122 -9.11 -1.34 4.16
C ASP A 122 -7.93 -2.24 4.56
N VAL A 123 -6.72 -1.70 4.55
CA VAL A 123 -5.47 -2.42 4.91
C VAL A 123 -5.57 -3.11 6.26
N THR A 124 -6.26 -2.49 7.23
CA THR A 124 -6.47 -3.07 8.58
C THR A 124 -7.19 -4.42 8.56
N SER A 125 -7.95 -4.71 7.50
CA SER A 125 -8.72 -5.95 7.31
C SER A 125 -8.06 -6.95 6.35
N LYS A 126 -6.85 -6.66 5.88
CA LYS A 126 -6.10 -7.48 4.93
C LYS A 126 -5.00 -8.30 5.60
N PHE A 127 -4.50 -9.27 4.84
CA PHE A 127 -3.35 -10.10 5.18
C PHE A 127 -2.39 -10.12 3.98
N LEU A 128 -1.17 -10.61 4.20
CA LEU A 128 -0.24 -10.87 3.10
C LEU A 128 -0.90 -11.80 2.08
N SER A 129 -1.09 -11.32 0.85
CA SER A 129 -1.70 -12.12 -0.19
C SER A 129 -0.71 -13.14 -0.76
N ARG A 130 -1.22 -14.07 -1.58
CA ARG A 130 -0.36 -15.01 -2.33
C ARG A 130 0.56 -14.26 -3.30
N GLU A 131 0.05 -13.21 -3.96
CA GLU A 131 0.84 -12.43 -4.90
C GLU A 131 1.84 -11.53 -4.18
N ASP A 132 1.51 -11.00 -3.00
CA ASP A 132 2.48 -10.27 -2.15
C ASP A 132 3.66 -11.19 -1.80
N ALA A 133 3.40 -12.40 -1.29
CA ALA A 133 4.45 -13.36 -0.93
C ALA A 133 5.31 -13.77 -2.14
N LYS A 134 4.66 -14.03 -3.29
CA LYS A 134 5.35 -14.34 -4.55
C LYS A 134 6.22 -13.17 -5.01
N ARG A 135 5.72 -11.94 -4.90
CA ARG A 135 6.46 -10.72 -5.24
C ARG A 135 7.72 -10.57 -4.39
N ILE A 136 7.65 -10.87 -3.08
CA ILE A 136 8.82 -10.87 -2.19
C ILE A 136 9.85 -11.90 -2.67
N ASN A 137 9.40 -13.13 -2.92
CA ASN A 137 10.28 -14.20 -3.35
C ASN A 137 10.97 -13.88 -4.68
N MET A 138 10.26 -13.28 -5.63
CA MET A 138 10.84 -12.83 -6.90
C MET A 138 11.83 -11.68 -6.73
N LEU A 139 11.56 -10.73 -5.82
CA LEU A 139 12.45 -9.60 -5.57
C LEU A 139 13.77 -10.04 -4.91
N TYR A 140 13.71 -11.03 -4.01
CA TYR A 140 14.86 -11.49 -3.21
C TYR A 140 15.44 -12.84 -3.66
N ASP A 141 15.02 -13.36 -4.80
CA ASP A 141 15.44 -14.66 -5.35
C ASP A 141 15.32 -15.82 -4.34
N CYS A 142 14.21 -15.83 -3.58
CA CYS A 142 13.89 -16.91 -2.66
C CYS A 142 13.26 -18.07 -3.43
N LYS A 143 13.80 -19.28 -3.24
CA LYS A 143 13.21 -20.49 -3.80
C LYS A 143 11.90 -20.83 -3.07
N MET A 144 10.84 -21.08 -3.83
CA MET A 144 9.55 -21.58 -3.32
C MET A 144 9.52 -23.11 -3.27
#